data_AF-A0A8S0YQA7-F1
#
_entry.id   AF-A0A8S0YQA7-F1
#
_cell.length_a   1.000
_cell.length_b   1.000
_cell.length_c   1.000
_cell.angle_alpha   90.00
_cell.angle_beta   90.00
_cell.angle_gamma   90.00
#
_symmetry.space_group_name_H-M   'P 1'
#
loop_
_entity.id
_entity.type
_entity.pdbx_description
1 polymer ?
#
loop_
_entity_poly.entity_id
_entity_poly.type
_entity_poly.pdbx_seq_one_letter_code
_entity_poly.pdbx_strand_id
1 'polypeptide(L)'
;MTLYKLLVVILATCASSSAAPTKPLPYAESFEEVKLTEKILTDMVLSMAGENPHLNDYRRHYSEIAHTVYHIAYFTVMAQRCNKSVTDDLYEKLLEESVTEVISNTTYVVEITQQFLDDLNAKTQAIQKLVNISCANDINKRDCNAVIQNFILNDPEKYEKEASALLVAGESAKVFNINSDKFDYISKELEAHKYVIRNPVEFKNIIDALIKLVLVLYPTETFC
;
A
#
# COMPACT_ATOMS: atom_id res chain seq x y z
N MET A 1 -21.26 -33.89 -4.22
CA MET A 1 -20.07 -33.47 -3.44
C MET A 1 -20.11 -31.97 -3.09
N THR A 2 -21.30 -31.46 -2.75
CA THR A 2 -21.60 -30.01 -2.65
C THR A 2 -22.27 -29.63 -1.31
N LEU A 3 -22.93 -30.57 -0.64
CA LEU A 3 -23.52 -30.33 0.69
C LEU A 3 -22.48 -30.28 1.83
N TYR A 4 -21.38 -31.04 1.72
CA TYR A 4 -20.39 -31.17 2.81
C TYR A 4 -19.54 -29.90 2.99
N LYS A 5 -19.29 -29.15 1.90
CA LYS A 5 -18.60 -27.84 1.99
C LYS A 5 -19.47 -26.75 2.61
N LEU A 6 -20.80 -26.80 2.38
CA LEU A 6 -21.74 -25.88 3.01
C LEU A 6 -21.90 -26.16 4.51
N LEU A 7 -21.88 -27.43 4.91
CA LEU A 7 -22.00 -27.83 6.31
C LEU A 7 -20.78 -27.45 7.16
N VAL A 8 -19.58 -27.43 6.59
CA VAL A 8 -18.37 -26.93 7.28
C VAL A 8 -18.44 -25.41 7.50
N VAL A 9 -19.06 -24.66 6.59
CA VAL A 9 -19.28 -23.20 6.75
C VAL A 9 -20.35 -22.91 7.82
N ILE A 10 -21.37 -23.76 7.94
CA ILE A 10 -22.45 -23.58 8.93
C ILE A 10 -22.07 -24.10 10.32
N LEU A 11 -21.19 -25.10 10.44
CA LEU A 11 -20.77 -25.64 11.74
C LEU A 11 -19.67 -24.84 12.45
N ALA A 12 -19.01 -23.91 11.76
CA ALA A 12 -18.00 -23.03 12.37
C ALA A 12 -18.60 -21.84 13.17
N THR A 13 -19.93 -21.71 13.24
CA THR A 13 -20.62 -20.62 13.97
C THR A 13 -21.19 -21.03 15.32
N CYS A 14 -21.02 -22.27 15.77
CA CYS A 14 -21.62 -22.76 17.01
C CYS A 14 -20.64 -23.53 17.92
N ALA A 15 -19.47 -22.99 18.23
CA ALA A 15 -18.65 -23.51 19.34
C ALA A 15 -17.55 -22.53 19.81
N SER A 16 -17.92 -21.38 20.39
CA SER A 16 -17.06 -20.69 21.37
C SER A 16 -17.78 -19.50 22.01
N SER A 17 -18.29 -19.74 23.22
CA SER A 17 -18.63 -18.72 24.19
C SER A 17 -17.37 -18.07 24.74
N SER A 18 -16.97 -16.95 24.16
CA SER A 18 -16.10 -15.94 24.77
C SER A 18 -16.34 -14.63 24.02
N ALA A 19 -16.81 -13.59 24.72
CA ALA A 19 -17.03 -12.20 24.28
C ALA A 19 -16.93 -11.96 22.75
N ALA A 20 -18.07 -11.80 22.07
CA ALA A 20 -18.07 -11.33 20.69
C ALA A 20 -17.22 -10.06 20.59
N PRO A 21 -16.14 -10.04 19.78
CA PRO A 21 -15.30 -8.87 19.71
C PRO A 21 -16.08 -7.72 19.04
N THR A 22 -15.71 -6.51 19.46
CA THR A 22 -15.52 -5.34 18.59
C THR A 22 -15.78 -5.59 17.10
N LYS A 23 -16.61 -4.71 16.50
CA LYS A 23 -16.87 -4.61 15.05
C LYS A 23 -15.71 -5.19 14.21
N PRO A 24 -15.97 -6.10 13.25
CA PRO A 24 -14.92 -6.72 12.47
C PRO A 24 -13.98 -5.71 11.81
N LEU A 25 -12.70 -6.05 11.75
CA LEU A 25 -11.69 -5.22 11.09
C LEU A 25 -11.95 -5.15 9.57
N PRO A 26 -11.60 -4.04 8.90
CA PRO A 26 -12.04 -3.73 7.54
C PRO A 26 -11.19 -4.42 6.45
N TYR A 27 -11.05 -5.75 6.49
CA TYR A 27 -10.18 -6.49 5.56
C TYR A 27 -10.60 -6.33 4.08
N ALA A 28 -11.91 -6.39 3.81
CA ALA A 28 -12.47 -6.24 2.47
C ALA A 28 -12.21 -4.83 1.92
N GLU A 29 -12.47 -3.80 2.72
CA GLU A 29 -12.22 -2.40 2.36
C GLU A 29 -10.72 -2.16 2.16
N SER A 30 -9.86 -2.65 3.06
CA SER A 30 -8.40 -2.54 2.90
C SER A 30 -7.93 -3.18 1.60
N PHE A 31 -8.45 -4.36 1.25
CA PHE A 31 -8.13 -5.04 0.00
C PHE A 31 -8.56 -4.24 -1.24
N GLU A 32 -9.75 -3.65 -1.23
CA GLU A 32 -10.21 -2.80 -2.33
C GLU A 32 -9.34 -1.56 -2.53
N GLU A 33 -8.95 -0.88 -1.45
CA GLU A 33 -8.08 0.30 -1.51
C GLU A 33 -6.70 -0.05 -2.09
N VAL A 34 -6.13 -1.19 -1.68
CA VAL A 34 -4.89 -1.73 -2.24
C VAL A 34 -5.06 -2.02 -3.74
N LYS A 35 -6.16 -2.67 -4.15
CA LYS A 35 -6.44 -2.94 -5.57
C LYS A 35 -6.62 -1.68 -6.40
N LEU A 36 -7.25 -0.65 -5.85
CA LEU A 36 -7.35 0.65 -6.52
C LEU A 36 -5.97 1.29 -6.70
N THR A 37 -5.12 1.26 -5.65
CA THR A 37 -3.76 1.80 -5.72
C THR A 37 -2.89 1.03 -6.72
N GLU A 38 -2.94 -0.31 -6.70
CA GLU A 38 -2.26 -1.17 -7.68
C GLU A 38 -2.64 -0.80 -9.11
N LYS A 39 -3.94 -0.58 -9.36
CA LYS A 39 -4.43 -0.16 -10.67
C LYS A 39 -3.88 1.21 -11.06
N ILE A 40 -3.94 2.20 -10.16
CA ILE A 40 -3.43 3.55 -10.41
C ILE A 40 -1.92 3.51 -10.73
N LEU A 41 -1.12 2.81 -9.94
CA LEU A 41 0.31 2.67 -10.17
C LEU A 41 0.61 1.88 -11.45
N THR A 42 -0.21 0.90 -11.80
CA THR A 42 -0.09 0.18 -13.08
C THR A 42 -0.32 1.13 -14.26
N ASP A 43 -1.41 1.89 -14.21
CA ASP A 43 -1.81 2.79 -15.29
C ASP A 43 -0.83 3.97 -15.44
N MET A 44 -0.32 4.51 -14.33
CA MET A 44 0.46 5.75 -14.30
C MET A 44 1.97 5.55 -14.25
N VAL A 45 2.46 4.46 -13.66
CA VAL A 45 3.90 4.22 -13.48
C VAL A 45 4.34 3.01 -14.29
N LEU A 46 3.78 1.83 -14.03
CA LEU A 46 4.23 0.59 -14.67
C LEU A 46 3.94 0.55 -16.18
N SER A 47 2.97 1.32 -16.66
CA SER A 47 2.70 1.47 -18.10
C SER A 47 3.85 2.12 -18.87
N MET A 48 4.82 2.73 -18.18
CA MET A 48 6.05 3.26 -18.77
C MET A 48 7.15 2.18 -18.91
N ALA A 49 6.91 0.94 -18.49
CA ALA A 49 7.90 -0.14 -18.58
C ALA A 49 8.35 -0.37 -20.03
N GLY A 50 9.67 -0.43 -20.26
CA GLY A 50 10.25 -0.57 -21.60
C GLY A 50 10.19 0.71 -22.45
N GLU A 51 9.58 1.78 -21.94
CA GLU A 51 9.56 3.10 -22.55
C GLU A 51 10.50 4.05 -21.79
N ASN A 52 11.00 5.06 -22.49
CA ASN A 52 11.60 6.24 -21.85
C ASN A 52 10.78 7.46 -22.26
N PRO A 53 9.65 7.74 -21.58
CA PRO A 53 8.72 8.77 -22.00
C PRO A 53 9.38 10.14 -22.04
N HIS A 54 8.86 11.06 -22.85
CA HIS A 54 9.36 12.44 -22.87
C HIS A 54 9.06 13.16 -21.55
N LEU A 55 9.83 14.21 -21.24
CA LEU A 55 9.65 15.00 -20.02
C LEU A 55 8.26 15.63 -19.89
N ASN A 56 7.52 15.80 -20.98
CA ASN A 56 6.14 16.31 -20.99
C ASN A 56 5.07 15.20 -20.94
N ASP A 57 5.46 13.95 -20.73
CA ASP A 57 4.50 12.87 -20.46
C ASP A 57 4.00 13.01 -19.01
N TYR A 58 2.69 13.21 -18.85
CA TYR A 58 2.08 13.37 -17.53
C TYR A 58 2.30 12.16 -16.61
N ARG A 59 2.54 10.96 -17.17
CA ARG A 59 2.88 9.75 -16.39
C ARG A 59 4.21 9.90 -15.66
N ARG A 60 5.19 10.59 -16.25
CA ARG A 60 6.45 10.94 -15.56
C ARG A 60 6.20 11.88 -14.39
N HIS A 61 5.35 12.89 -14.58
CA HIS A 61 5.00 13.83 -13.52
C HIS A 61 4.24 13.14 -12.38
N TYR A 62 3.36 12.20 -12.70
CA TYR A 62 2.70 11.40 -11.67
C TYR A 62 3.69 10.54 -10.90
N SER A 63 4.60 9.90 -11.64
CA SER A 63 5.69 9.11 -11.07
C SER A 63 6.60 9.94 -10.19
N GLU A 64 6.82 11.22 -10.49
CA GLU A 64 7.60 12.13 -9.64
C GLU A 64 6.95 12.29 -8.26
N ILE A 65 5.64 12.50 -8.22
CA ILE A 65 4.88 12.62 -6.95
C ILE A 65 4.92 11.29 -6.19
N ALA A 66 4.55 10.19 -6.86
CA ALA A 66 4.45 8.87 -6.24
C ALA A 66 5.81 8.36 -5.73
N HIS A 67 6.87 8.53 -6.53
CA HIS A 67 8.22 8.15 -6.16
C HIS A 67 8.76 9.00 -5.02
N THR A 68 8.51 10.31 -5.02
CA THR A 68 8.95 11.21 -3.93
C THR A 68 8.38 10.80 -2.59
N VAL A 69 7.06 10.53 -2.51
CA VAL A 69 6.45 10.10 -1.24
C VAL A 69 6.99 8.75 -0.76
N TYR A 70 7.23 7.82 -1.69
CA TYR A 70 7.80 6.52 -1.37
C TYR A 70 9.27 6.63 -0.92
N HIS A 71 10.11 7.32 -1.69
CA HIS A 71 11.53 7.52 -1.43
C HIS A 71 11.74 8.13 -0.05
N ILE A 72 11.03 9.22 0.27
CA ILE A 72 11.15 9.87 1.59
C ILE A 72 10.70 8.93 2.71
N ALA A 73 9.59 8.19 2.54
CA ALA A 73 9.13 7.24 3.55
C ALA A 73 10.14 6.11 3.79
N TYR A 74 10.68 5.53 2.71
CA TYR A 74 11.66 4.45 2.76
C TYR A 74 12.94 4.88 3.48
N PHE A 75 13.53 6.00 3.07
CA PHE A 75 14.75 6.51 3.69
C PHE A 75 14.55 7.07 5.09
N THR A 76 13.33 7.53 5.43
CA THR A 76 12.96 7.85 6.81
C THR A 76 13.05 6.61 7.70
N VAL A 77 12.52 5.46 7.25
CA VAL A 77 12.64 4.20 8.00
C VAL A 77 14.10 3.80 8.17
N MET A 78 14.92 3.92 7.12
CA MET A 78 16.35 3.63 7.21
C MET A 78 17.07 4.54 8.20
N ALA A 79 16.80 5.85 8.18
CA ALA A 79 17.35 6.80 9.13
C ALA A 79 16.97 6.45 10.58
N GLN A 80 15.69 6.18 10.83
CA GLN A 80 15.19 5.80 12.16
C GLN A 80 15.88 4.53 12.68
N ARG A 81 16.09 3.53 11.81
CA ARG A 81 16.81 2.29 12.17
C ARG A 81 18.28 2.50 12.49
N CYS A 82 18.91 3.50 11.86
CA CYS A 82 20.28 3.92 12.19
C CYS A 82 20.34 4.92 13.35
N ASN A 83 19.26 5.07 14.14
CA ASN A 83 19.14 6.05 15.23
C ASN A 83 19.44 7.50 14.79
N LYS A 84 19.16 7.83 13.51
CA LYS A 84 19.29 9.18 12.97
C LYS A 84 17.92 9.85 13.00
N SER A 85 17.90 11.12 13.41
CA SER A 85 16.72 11.97 13.27
C SER A 85 16.54 12.39 11.82
N VAL A 86 15.29 12.38 11.34
CA VAL A 86 14.94 13.06 10.10
C VAL A 86 14.84 14.55 10.40
N THR A 87 15.88 15.29 10.00
CA THR A 87 15.91 16.75 10.06
C THR A 87 15.31 17.34 8.79
N ASP A 88 14.98 18.63 8.82
CA ASP A 88 14.55 19.37 7.62
C ASP A 88 15.61 19.25 6.50
N ASP A 89 16.89 19.36 6.83
CA ASP A 89 18.00 19.17 5.88
C ASP A 89 18.00 17.78 5.21
N LEU A 90 17.72 16.71 5.98
CA LEU A 90 17.64 15.36 5.42
C LEU A 90 16.42 15.24 4.51
N TYR A 91 15.29 15.83 4.90
CA TYR A 91 14.08 15.84 4.09
C TYR A 91 14.30 16.55 2.74
N GLU A 92 14.89 17.74 2.75
CA GLU A 92 15.21 18.50 1.54
C GLU A 92 16.15 17.71 0.61
N LYS A 93 17.17 17.07 1.19
CA LYS A 93 18.09 16.21 0.43
C LYS A 93 17.35 15.03 -0.23
N LEU A 94 16.50 14.32 0.50
CA LEU A 94 15.74 13.18 -0.04
C LEU A 94 14.75 13.61 -1.14
N LEU A 95 14.19 14.81 -1.02
CA LEU A 95 13.34 15.41 -2.04
C LEU A 95 14.11 15.70 -3.33
N GLU A 96 15.32 16.28 -3.22
CA GLU A 96 16.18 16.54 -4.39
C GLU A 96 16.63 15.23 -5.06
N GLU A 97 16.99 14.22 -4.26
CA GLU A 97 17.38 12.89 -4.73
C GLU A 97 16.22 12.21 -5.48
N SER A 98 15.01 12.19 -4.91
CA SER A 98 13.85 11.55 -5.54
C SER A 98 13.45 12.20 -6.87
N VAL A 99 13.47 13.53 -6.94
CA VAL A 99 13.20 14.27 -8.18
C VAL A 99 14.25 13.96 -9.24
N THR A 100 15.53 13.94 -8.85
CA THR A 100 16.64 13.65 -9.77
C THR A 100 16.53 12.23 -10.33
N GLU A 101 16.19 11.25 -9.50
CA GLU A 101 15.97 9.86 -9.92
C GLU A 101 14.86 9.76 -10.97
N VAL A 102 13.72 10.43 -10.77
CA VAL A 102 12.59 10.38 -11.73
C VAL A 102 12.94 11.03 -13.07
N ILE A 103 13.62 12.17 -13.04
CA ILE A 103 14.01 12.87 -14.26
C ILE A 103 15.02 12.05 -15.07
N SER A 104 16.02 11.50 -14.38
CA SER A 104 17.17 10.84 -15.00
C SER A 104 16.94 9.37 -15.37
N ASN A 105 16.09 8.66 -14.62
CA ASN A 105 15.96 7.20 -14.75
C ASN A 105 14.53 6.72 -14.44
N THR A 106 13.64 6.83 -15.44
CA THR A 106 12.26 6.32 -15.33
C THR A 106 12.21 4.81 -15.16
N THR A 107 13.18 4.07 -15.72
CA THR A 107 13.25 2.62 -15.57
C THR A 107 13.41 2.21 -14.12
N TYR A 108 14.28 2.89 -13.37
CA TYR A 108 14.45 2.65 -11.93
C TYR A 108 13.17 2.90 -11.12
N VAL A 109 12.43 3.97 -11.43
CA VAL A 109 11.15 4.26 -10.75
C VAL A 109 10.12 3.17 -11.02
N VAL A 110 10.04 2.67 -12.26
CA VAL A 110 9.19 1.53 -12.63
C VAL A 110 9.59 0.26 -11.87
N GLU A 111 10.89 -0.05 -11.83
CA GLU A 111 11.43 -1.24 -11.15
C GLU A 111 11.15 -1.21 -9.65
N ILE A 112 11.38 -0.08 -8.98
CA ILE A 112 11.07 0.09 -7.56
C ILE A 112 9.58 -0.04 -7.30
N THR A 113 8.74 0.55 -8.14
CA THR A 113 7.29 0.47 -7.99
C THR A 113 6.82 -0.98 -8.14
N GLN A 114 7.35 -1.71 -9.13
CA GLN A 114 7.06 -3.12 -9.32
C GLN A 114 7.50 -3.96 -8.13
N GLN A 115 8.74 -3.76 -7.66
CA GLN A 115 9.30 -4.46 -6.50
C GLN A 115 8.45 -4.23 -5.24
N PHE A 116 8.04 -3.00 -4.98
CA PHE A 116 7.17 -2.66 -3.85
C PHE A 116 5.82 -3.39 -3.91
N LEU A 117 5.18 -3.45 -5.08
CA LEU A 117 3.92 -4.17 -5.26
C LEU A 117 4.10 -5.69 -5.13
N ASP A 118 5.21 -6.24 -5.64
CA ASP A 118 5.53 -7.66 -5.52
C ASP A 118 5.78 -8.05 -4.05
N ASP A 119 6.50 -7.21 -3.30
CA ASP A 119 6.74 -7.41 -1.86
C ASP A 119 5.43 -7.35 -1.07
N LEU A 120 4.56 -6.37 -1.37
CA LEU A 120 3.24 -6.27 -0.75
C LEU A 120 2.40 -7.53 -1.03
N ASN A 121 2.35 -7.97 -2.28
CA ASN A 121 1.62 -9.18 -2.67
C ASN A 121 2.18 -10.43 -1.99
N ALA A 122 3.51 -10.57 -1.90
CA ALA A 122 4.15 -11.68 -1.20
C ALA A 122 3.83 -11.69 0.30
N LYS A 123 3.74 -10.51 0.94
CA LYS A 123 3.42 -10.35 2.37
C LYS A 123 1.94 -10.48 2.72
N THR A 124 1.06 -10.50 1.72
CA THR A 124 -0.39 -10.53 1.95
C THR A 124 -1.12 -11.61 1.15
N GLN A 125 -0.39 -12.53 0.51
CA GLN A 125 -0.95 -13.47 -0.45
C GLN A 125 -2.05 -14.38 0.14
N ALA A 126 -1.84 -14.93 1.32
CA ALA A 126 -2.79 -15.84 1.96
C ALA A 126 -4.05 -15.09 2.41
N ILE A 127 -3.90 -13.89 2.99
CA ILE A 127 -5.06 -13.09 3.40
C ILE A 127 -5.84 -12.56 2.19
N GLN A 128 -5.17 -12.15 1.11
CA GLN A 128 -5.85 -11.74 -0.14
C GLN A 128 -6.66 -12.88 -0.75
N LYS A 129 -6.11 -14.11 -0.78
CA LYS A 129 -6.86 -15.30 -1.22
C LYS A 129 -8.10 -15.52 -0.34
N LEU A 130 -7.95 -15.35 0.97
CA LEU A 130 -9.04 -15.51 1.91
C LEU A 130 -10.14 -14.46 1.71
N VAL A 131 -9.78 -13.20 1.46
CA VAL A 131 -10.71 -12.12 1.12
C VAL A 131 -11.49 -12.47 -0.15
N ASN A 132 -10.80 -12.86 -1.22
CA ASN A 132 -11.44 -13.22 -2.49
C ASN A 132 -12.43 -14.38 -2.37
N ILE A 133 -12.13 -15.38 -1.54
CA ILE A 133 -13.03 -16.53 -1.31
C ILE A 133 -14.21 -16.12 -0.42
N SER A 134 -13.95 -15.35 0.64
CA SER A 134 -14.93 -15.02 1.68
C SER A 134 -15.90 -13.91 1.28
N CYS A 135 -15.46 -13.01 0.38
CA CYS A 135 -16.29 -11.93 -0.14
C CYS A 135 -16.94 -12.29 -1.49
N ALA A 136 -16.81 -13.53 -1.96
CA ALA A 136 -17.44 -13.96 -3.20
C ALA A 136 -18.98 -13.96 -3.06
N ASN A 137 -19.69 -13.61 -4.14
CA ASN A 137 -21.17 -13.63 -4.27
C ASN A 137 -21.93 -12.50 -3.55
N ASP A 138 -21.46 -11.26 -3.64
CA ASP A 138 -22.19 -10.07 -3.15
C ASP A 138 -22.58 -10.12 -1.66
N ILE A 139 -21.82 -10.88 -0.86
CA ILE A 139 -21.91 -10.82 0.60
C ILE A 139 -21.55 -9.40 1.02
N ASN A 140 -22.34 -8.81 1.93
CA ASN A 140 -22.02 -7.47 2.41
C ASN A 140 -20.64 -7.47 3.12
N LYS A 141 -19.93 -6.34 3.05
CA LYS A 141 -18.55 -6.25 3.55
C LYS A 141 -18.40 -6.60 5.04
N ARG A 142 -19.41 -6.26 5.85
CA ARG A 142 -19.41 -6.56 7.28
C ARG A 142 -19.37 -8.07 7.52
N ASP A 143 -20.19 -8.83 6.82
CA ASP A 143 -20.27 -10.28 6.97
C ASP A 143 -19.02 -10.95 6.38
N CYS A 144 -18.49 -10.44 5.26
CA CYS A 144 -17.21 -10.91 4.75
C CYS A 144 -16.08 -10.71 5.76
N ASN A 145 -15.97 -9.52 6.35
CA ASN A 145 -14.97 -9.21 7.37
C ASN A 145 -15.10 -10.09 8.61
N ALA A 146 -16.32 -10.41 9.03
CA ALA A 146 -16.56 -11.33 10.14
C ALA A 146 -16.07 -12.76 9.83
N VAL A 147 -16.31 -13.24 8.60
CA VAL A 147 -15.83 -14.55 8.15
C VAL A 147 -14.30 -14.59 8.14
N ILE A 148 -13.66 -13.57 7.55
CA ILE A 148 -12.19 -13.45 7.51
C ILE A 148 -11.62 -13.43 8.93
N GLN A 149 -12.22 -12.64 9.83
CA GLN A 149 -11.78 -12.57 11.22
C GLN A 149 -11.88 -13.93 11.93
N ASN A 150 -12.95 -14.69 11.67
CA ASN A 150 -13.08 -16.05 12.21
C ASN A 150 -11.97 -16.98 11.70
N PHE A 151 -11.64 -16.92 10.40
CA PHE A 151 -10.52 -17.68 9.86
C PHE A 151 -9.16 -17.31 10.49
N ILE A 152 -8.91 -16.02 10.73
CA ILE A 152 -7.70 -15.55 11.42
C ILE A 152 -7.64 -16.05 12.86
N LEU A 153 -8.76 -15.98 13.59
CA LEU A 153 -8.82 -16.45 14.98
C LEU A 153 -8.61 -17.97 15.11
N ASN A 154 -9.01 -18.74 14.10
CA ASN A 154 -8.84 -20.19 14.09
C ASN A 154 -7.43 -20.65 13.65
N ASP A 155 -6.70 -19.82 12.91
CA ASP A 155 -5.34 -20.13 12.42
C ASP A 155 -4.45 -18.87 12.41
N PRO A 156 -4.13 -18.31 13.60
CA PRO A 156 -3.41 -17.05 13.71
C PRO A 156 -1.98 -17.13 13.20
N GLU A 157 -1.31 -18.27 13.38
CA GLU A 157 0.07 -18.50 12.90
C GLU A 157 0.17 -18.29 11.38
N LYS A 158 -0.87 -18.64 10.64
CA LYS A 158 -0.93 -18.50 9.20
C LYS A 158 -1.33 -17.10 8.75
N TYR A 159 -2.30 -16.47 9.40
CA TYR A 159 -2.94 -15.27 8.83
C TYR A 159 -2.65 -13.96 9.57
N GLU A 160 -2.31 -13.97 10.85
CA GLU A 160 -2.31 -12.73 11.67
C GLU A 160 -1.32 -11.68 11.15
N LYS A 161 -0.10 -12.10 10.79
CA LYS A 161 0.92 -11.19 10.24
C LYS A 161 0.51 -10.61 8.88
N GLU A 162 0.01 -11.46 7.99
CA GLU A 162 -0.44 -11.01 6.67
C GLU A 162 -1.68 -10.11 6.78
N ALA A 163 -2.60 -10.42 7.69
CA ALA A 163 -3.79 -9.62 7.95
C ALA A 163 -3.44 -8.24 8.51
N SER A 164 -2.48 -8.17 9.44
CA SER A 164 -1.93 -6.90 9.91
C SER A 164 -1.30 -6.10 8.75
N ALA A 165 -0.55 -6.77 7.88
CA ALA A 165 0.06 -6.13 6.71
C ALA A 165 -0.98 -5.60 5.72
N LEU A 166 -2.04 -6.36 5.44
CA LEU A 166 -3.14 -5.92 4.58
C LEU A 166 -3.86 -4.70 5.16
N LEU A 167 -4.11 -4.68 6.48
CA LEU A 167 -4.78 -3.55 7.13
C LEU A 167 -3.94 -2.28 7.03
N VAL A 168 -2.64 -2.36 7.33
CA VAL A 168 -1.71 -1.22 7.20
C VAL A 168 -1.62 -0.78 5.74
N ALA A 169 -1.49 -1.72 4.80
CA ALA A 169 -1.45 -1.41 3.37
C ALA A 169 -2.74 -0.72 2.89
N GLY A 170 -3.90 -1.18 3.36
CA GLY A 170 -5.19 -0.56 3.07
C GLY A 170 -5.34 0.84 3.64
N GLU A 171 -4.82 1.10 4.84
CA GLU A 171 -4.78 2.46 5.40
C GLU A 171 -3.90 3.38 4.57
N SER A 172 -2.69 2.94 4.19
CA SER A 172 -1.78 3.71 3.34
C SER A 172 -2.36 3.96 1.95
N ALA A 173 -2.93 2.94 1.34
CA ALA A 173 -3.62 3.00 0.05
C ALA A 173 -4.78 4.00 0.09
N LYS A 174 -5.61 3.97 1.12
CA LYS A 174 -6.72 4.91 1.29
C LYS A 174 -6.23 6.36 1.35
N VAL A 175 -5.19 6.63 2.13
CA VAL A 175 -4.62 7.98 2.23
C VAL A 175 -4.05 8.44 0.89
N PHE A 176 -3.42 7.53 0.14
CA PHE A 176 -2.94 7.80 -1.22
C PHE A 176 -4.10 8.08 -2.19
N ASN A 177 -5.11 7.23 -2.22
CA ASN A 177 -6.28 7.31 -3.12
C ASN A 177 -7.11 8.58 -2.88
N ILE A 178 -7.23 9.08 -1.65
CA ILE A 178 -7.89 10.37 -1.37
C ILE A 178 -7.21 11.53 -2.11
N ASN A 179 -5.91 11.41 -2.41
CA ASN A 179 -5.13 12.43 -3.10
C ASN A 179 -4.91 12.13 -4.60
N SER A 180 -5.37 10.97 -5.11
CA SER A 180 -5.05 10.52 -6.47
C SER A 180 -5.56 11.47 -7.55
N ASP A 181 -6.77 12.01 -7.39
CA ASP A 181 -7.36 12.94 -8.36
C ASP A 181 -6.58 14.25 -8.43
N LYS A 182 -6.09 14.73 -7.27
CA LYS A 182 -5.23 15.93 -7.20
C LYS A 182 -3.89 15.65 -7.88
N PHE A 183 -3.30 14.49 -7.64
CA PHE A 183 -2.03 14.09 -8.26
C PHE A 183 -2.18 13.96 -9.78
N ASP A 184 -3.26 13.34 -10.27
CA ASP A 184 -3.56 13.22 -11.69
C ASP A 184 -3.71 14.61 -12.34
N TYR A 185 -4.47 15.52 -11.72
CA TYR A 185 -4.61 16.90 -12.18
C TYR A 185 -3.26 17.62 -12.30
N ILE A 186 -2.47 17.62 -11.24
CA ILE A 186 -1.15 18.29 -11.21
C ILE A 186 -0.20 17.71 -12.25
N SER A 187 -0.28 16.39 -12.46
CA SER A 187 0.55 15.69 -13.42
C SER A 187 0.19 16.06 -14.85
N LYS A 188 -1.10 16.20 -15.17
CA LYS A 188 -1.59 16.64 -16.49
C LYS A 188 -1.23 18.09 -16.79
N GLU A 189 -1.13 18.93 -15.77
CA GLU A 189 -0.63 20.30 -15.88
C GLU A 189 0.90 20.38 -15.99
N LEU A 190 1.62 19.25 -15.89
CA LEU A 190 3.09 19.17 -15.91
C LEU A 190 3.76 19.95 -14.76
N GLU A 191 3.07 20.04 -13.62
CA GLU A 191 3.48 20.86 -12.47
C GLU A 191 3.98 20.04 -11.27
N ALA A 192 4.20 18.73 -11.44
CA ALA A 192 4.62 17.83 -10.36
C ALA A 192 5.87 18.34 -9.62
N HIS A 193 6.93 18.70 -10.34
CA HIS A 193 8.15 19.28 -9.77
C HIS A 193 7.89 20.50 -8.87
N LYS A 194 7.11 21.48 -9.34
CA LYS A 194 6.79 22.66 -8.52
C LYS A 194 5.92 22.27 -7.33
N TYR A 195 5.03 21.30 -7.51
CA TYR A 195 4.14 20.83 -6.47
C TYR A 195 4.88 20.13 -5.34
N VAL A 196 5.77 19.18 -5.66
CA VAL A 196 6.54 18.41 -4.65
C VAL A 196 7.46 19.32 -3.83
N ILE A 197 8.08 20.31 -4.47
CA ILE A 197 8.97 21.28 -3.78
C ILE A 197 8.20 22.24 -2.88
N ARG A 198 7.05 22.75 -3.34
CA ARG A 198 6.36 23.84 -2.63
C ARG A 198 5.40 23.37 -1.55
N ASN A 199 5.01 22.10 -1.54
CA ASN A 199 3.94 21.60 -0.67
C ASN A 199 4.37 20.39 0.18
N PRO A 200 5.57 20.40 0.82
CA PRO A 200 6.05 19.24 1.58
C PRO A 200 5.11 18.80 2.70
N VAL A 201 4.43 19.78 3.32
CA VAL A 201 3.45 19.54 4.40
C VAL A 201 2.24 18.73 3.93
N GLU A 202 1.84 18.86 2.66
CA GLU A 202 0.69 18.12 2.13
C GLU A 202 0.98 16.61 2.02
N PHE A 203 2.24 16.23 1.84
CA PHE A 203 2.62 14.82 1.75
C PHE A 203 2.77 14.14 3.10
N LYS A 204 2.82 14.89 4.20
CA LYS A 204 3.10 14.35 5.54
C LYS A 204 2.25 13.15 5.88
N ASN A 205 0.93 13.22 5.67
CA ASN A 205 0.02 12.13 6.01
C ASN A 205 0.27 10.88 5.15
N ILE A 206 0.62 11.05 3.87
CA ILE A 206 0.93 9.95 2.96
C ILE A 206 2.26 9.31 3.37
N ILE A 207 3.28 10.12 3.64
CA ILE A 207 4.60 9.68 4.08
C ILE A 207 4.49 8.92 5.42
N ASP A 208 3.77 9.46 6.40
CA ASP A 208 3.55 8.82 7.70
C ASP A 208 2.84 7.46 7.55
N ALA A 209 1.88 7.36 6.63
CA ALA A 209 1.20 6.10 6.34
C ALA A 209 2.13 5.11 5.61
N LEU A 210 2.96 5.57 4.67
CA LEU A 210 3.93 4.75 3.98
C LEU A 210 5.05 4.27 4.91
N ILE A 211 5.52 5.08 5.86
CA ILE A 211 6.51 4.66 6.87
C ILE A 211 6.02 3.42 7.63
N LYS A 212 4.76 3.40 8.06
CA LYS A 212 4.16 2.23 8.73
C LYS A 212 4.16 1.00 7.82
N LEU A 213 3.82 1.18 6.55
CA LEU A 213 3.81 0.09 5.57
C LEU A 213 5.22 -0.44 5.29
N VAL A 214 6.21 0.44 5.10
CA VAL A 214 7.61 0.07 4.90
C VAL A 214 8.15 -0.73 6.10
N LEU A 215 7.81 -0.32 7.34
CA LEU A 215 8.19 -1.07 8.54
C LEU A 215 7.62 -2.50 8.57
N VAL A 216 6.41 -2.69 8.04
CA VAL A 216 5.74 -3.99 7.94
C VAL A 216 6.34 -4.85 6.82
N LEU A 217 6.61 -4.25 5.65
CA LEU A 217 7.14 -4.98 4.50
C LEU A 217 8.59 -5.42 4.71
N TYR A 218 9.40 -4.54 5.31
CA TYR A 218 10.85 -4.70 5.42
C TYR A 218 11.32 -4.73 6.88
N PRO A 219 10.82 -5.61 7.76
CA PRO A 219 11.00 -5.47 9.22
C PRO A 219 12.45 -5.57 9.72
N THR A 220 13.36 -6.13 8.92
CA THR A 220 14.74 -6.45 9.32
C THR A 220 15.81 -5.79 8.46
N GLU A 221 15.42 -4.97 7.47
CA GLU A 221 16.41 -4.33 6.60
C GLU A 221 17.12 -3.20 7.34
N THR A 222 18.42 -3.33 7.52
CA THR A 222 19.28 -2.29 8.07
C THR A 222 20.51 -2.16 7.18
N PHE A 223 20.65 -1.02 6.52
CA PHE A 223 21.88 -0.61 5.86
C PHE A 223 22.33 0.70 6.50
N CYS A 224 23.10 0.56 7.58
CA CYS A 224 23.92 1.62 8.14
C CYS A 224 25.37 1.36 7.71
#